data_AF-A0A2N3LE58-F1
#
_entry.id   AF-A0A2N3LE58-F1
#
_cell.length_a   1.000
_cell.length_b   1.000
_cell.length_c   1.000
_cell.angle_alpha   90.00
_cell.angle_beta   90.00
_cell.angle_gamma   90.00
#
_symmetry.space_group_name_H-M   'P 1'
#
loop_
_entity.id
_entity.type
_entity.pdbx_description
1 polymer ?
#
loop_
_entity_poly.entity_id
_entity_poly.type
_entity_poly.pdbx_seq_one_letter_code
_entity_poly.pdbx_strand_id
1 'polypeptide(L)'
;MNRFDGNDNYGKPKMEYVNKINNMSDEELFEETKSKIWLSAYANNNPRSDYHWHVDACYEVWNVRNEGEGYKKAFNEVMKGILK
;
A
#
# COMPACT_ATOMS: atom_id res chain seq x y z
N MET A 1 13.64 14.98 -0.64
CA MET A 1 13.39 14.04 0.47
C MET A 1 12.51 12.95 -0.07
N ASN A 2 12.90 11.69 0.10
CA ASN A 2 12.09 10.57 -0.36
C ASN A 2 10.90 10.46 0.60
N ARG A 3 9.67 10.31 0.08
CA ARG A 3 8.43 10.26 0.89
C ARG A 3 8.48 9.17 1.98
N PHE A 4 9.33 8.16 1.79
CA PHE A 4 9.49 7.00 2.65
C PHE A 4 10.86 6.95 3.36
N ASP A 5 11.47 8.10 3.65
CA ASP A 5 12.65 8.18 4.51
C ASP A 5 12.30 7.82 5.98
N GLY A 6 13.25 7.27 6.73
CA GLY A 6 13.12 6.93 8.15
C GLY A 6 12.67 5.49 8.44
N ASN A 7 12.20 5.27 9.68
CA ASN A 7 11.84 3.93 10.19
C ASN A 7 10.32 3.76 10.36
N ASP A 8 9.86 2.51 10.28
CA ASP A 8 8.51 2.08 10.62
C ASP A 8 8.29 2.02 12.14
N ASN A 9 7.09 1.64 12.59
CA ASN A 9 6.78 1.55 14.03
C ASN A 9 7.54 0.43 14.76
N TYR A 10 8.24 -0.44 14.05
CA TYR A 10 9.09 -1.51 14.59
C TYR A 10 10.58 -1.14 14.56
N GLY A 11 10.92 0.08 14.14
CA GLY A 11 12.30 0.54 14.04
C GLY A 11 13.04 0.04 12.79
N LYS A 12 12.37 -0.59 11.84
CA LYS A 12 12.97 -1.03 10.58
C LYS A 12 12.94 0.10 9.55
N PRO A 13 13.93 0.21 8.66
CA PRO A 13 13.89 1.21 7.59
C PRO A 13 12.65 1.01 6.71
N LYS A 14 11.87 2.07 6.48
CA LYS A 14 10.69 2.02 5.59
C LYS A 14 11.03 1.58 4.17
N MET A 15 12.26 1.89 3.74
CA MET A 15 12.80 1.46 2.45
C MET A 15 12.86 -0.06 2.29
N GLU A 16 12.90 -0.86 3.36
CA GLU A 16 12.80 -2.31 3.24
C GLU A 16 11.45 -2.73 2.64
N TYR A 17 10.35 -2.11 3.11
CA TYR A 17 9.02 -2.37 2.56
C TYR A 17 8.89 -1.87 1.13
N VAL A 18 9.38 -0.66 0.84
CA VAL A 18 9.37 -0.08 -0.52
C VAL A 18 10.13 -0.97 -1.50
N ASN A 19 11.31 -1.45 -1.11
CA ASN A 19 12.10 -2.37 -1.93
C ASN A 19 11.37 -3.70 -2.14
N LYS A 20 10.71 -4.23 -1.11
CA LYS A 20 9.90 -5.46 -1.22
C LYS A 20 8.81 -5.30 -2.28
N ILE A 21 7.98 -4.26 -2.20
CA ILE A 21 6.85 -4.08 -3.12
C ILE A 21 7.28 -3.72 -4.55
N ASN A 22 8.43 -3.04 -4.72
CA ASN A 22 8.98 -2.78 -6.05
C ASN A 22 9.41 -4.06 -6.77
N ASN A 23 9.84 -5.09 -6.03
CA ASN A 23 10.27 -6.38 -6.57
C ASN A 23 9.13 -7.40 -6.73
N MET A 24 7.89 -7.06 -6.35
CA MET A 24 6.73 -7.93 -6.55
C MET A 24 6.33 -7.98 -8.03
N SER A 25 5.81 -9.11 -8.47
CA SER A 25 5.00 -9.18 -9.70
C SER A 25 3.75 -8.31 -9.59
N ASP A 26 3.09 -8.03 -10.71
CA ASP A 26 1.84 -7.25 -10.70
C ASP A 26 0.73 -7.96 -9.92
N GLU A 27 0.69 -9.29 -9.94
CA GLU A 27 -0.28 -10.09 -9.19
C GLU A 27 -0.02 -10.00 -7.67
N GLU A 28 1.23 -10.17 -7.24
CA GLU A 28 1.59 -10.03 -5.83
C GLU A 28 1.35 -8.61 -5.32
N LEU A 29 1.73 -7.61 -6.11
CA LEU A 29 1.48 -6.20 -5.77
C LEU A 29 -0.02 -5.91 -5.70
N PHE A 30 -0.82 -6.52 -6.57
CA PHE A 30 -2.27 -6.35 -6.57
C PHE A 30 -2.90 -6.88 -5.27
N GLU A 31 -2.56 -8.09 -4.84
CA GLU A 31 -3.04 -8.67 -3.57
C GLU A 31 -2.54 -7.88 -2.36
N GLU A 32 -1.27 -7.49 -2.34
CA GLU A 32 -0.69 -6.64 -1.29
C GLU A 32 -1.43 -5.30 -1.21
N THR A 33 -1.72 -4.67 -2.35
CA THR A 33 -2.44 -3.40 -2.43
C THR A 33 -3.86 -3.53 -1.85
N LYS A 34 -4.60 -4.57 -2.21
CA LYS A 34 -5.95 -4.83 -1.65
C LYS A 34 -5.89 -4.96 -0.13
N SER A 35 -4.94 -5.75 0.37
CA SER A 35 -4.72 -5.94 1.81
C SER A 35 -4.42 -4.61 2.50
N LYS A 36 -3.52 -3.78 1.95
CA LYS A 36 -3.16 -2.50 2.56
C LYS A 36 -4.27 -1.45 2.51
N ILE A 37 -5.08 -1.42 1.45
CA ILE A 37 -6.28 -0.58 1.40
C ILE A 37 -7.23 -0.96 2.56
N TRP A 38 -7.54 -2.25 2.69
CA TRP A 38 -8.44 -2.72 3.75
C TRP A 38 -7.86 -2.46 5.15
N LEU A 39 -6.57 -2.78 5.38
CA LEU A 39 -5.90 -2.60 6.67
C LEU A 39 -5.76 -1.12 7.06
N SER A 40 -5.50 -0.24 6.09
CA SER A 40 -5.45 1.21 6.31
C SER A 40 -6.82 1.72 6.77
N ALA A 41 -7.90 1.29 6.10
CA ALA A 41 -9.26 1.64 6.50
C ALA A 41 -9.65 1.05 7.87
N TYR A 42 -9.29 -0.21 8.12
CA TYR A 42 -9.52 -0.87 9.41
C TYR A 42 -8.79 -0.15 10.56
N ALA A 43 -7.57 0.32 10.31
CA ALA A 43 -6.75 1.04 11.28
C ALA A 43 -7.08 2.56 11.37
N ASN A 44 -8.22 3.03 10.86
CA ASN A 44 -8.58 4.45 10.86
C ASN A 44 -8.66 5.09 12.27
N ASN A 45 -8.82 4.27 13.32
CA ASN A 45 -8.76 4.72 14.71
C ASN A 45 -7.33 4.94 15.23
N ASN A 46 -6.29 4.55 14.48
CA ASN A 46 -4.88 4.72 14.82
C ASN A 46 -4.13 5.45 13.69
N PRO A 47 -4.05 6.79 13.72
CA PRO A 47 -3.42 7.57 12.66
C PRO A 47 -1.90 7.33 12.53
N ARG A 48 -1.26 6.65 13.50
CA ARG A 48 0.16 6.29 13.45
C ARG A 48 0.40 4.91 12.85
N SER A 49 -0.64 4.19 12.43
CA SER A 49 -0.52 2.87 11.84
C SER A 49 0.35 2.90 10.57
N ASP A 50 1.28 1.96 10.45
CA ASP A 50 2.13 1.85 9.27
C ASP A 50 1.32 1.53 8.00
N TYR A 51 0.11 0.96 8.16
CA TYR A 51 -0.75 0.66 7.01
C TYR A 51 -1.13 1.89 6.19
N HIS A 52 -1.13 3.09 6.78
CA HIS A 52 -1.40 4.33 6.05
C HIS A 52 -0.28 4.68 5.06
N TRP A 53 0.98 4.60 5.48
CA TRP A 53 2.07 4.87 4.54
C TRP A 53 2.39 3.67 3.65
N HIS A 54 2.06 2.44 4.07
CA HIS A 54 2.14 1.27 3.20
C HIS A 54 1.20 1.39 2.00
N VAL A 55 -0.06 1.83 2.20
CA VAL A 55 -0.99 2.02 1.07
C VAL A 55 -0.54 3.16 0.15
N ASP A 56 0.04 4.24 0.71
CA ASP A 56 0.69 5.29 -0.08
C ASP A 56 1.83 4.72 -0.92
N ALA A 57 2.67 3.85 -0.36
CA ALA A 57 3.77 3.23 -1.08
C ALA A 57 3.26 2.33 -2.23
N CYS A 58 2.21 1.54 -2.01
CA CYS A 58 1.58 0.77 -3.09
C CYS A 58 1.04 1.68 -4.21
N TYR A 59 0.44 2.82 -3.87
CA TYR A 59 -0.05 3.80 -4.84
C TYR A 59 1.09 4.36 -5.70
N GLU A 60 2.21 4.77 -5.09
CA GLU A 60 3.38 5.28 -5.82
C GLU A 60 3.96 4.23 -6.77
N VAL A 61 4.05 2.96 -6.36
CA VAL A 61 4.54 1.89 -7.24
C VAL A 61 3.62 1.70 -8.44
N TRP A 62 2.29 1.72 -8.24
CA TRP A 62 1.35 1.63 -9.36
C TRP A 62 1.38 2.85 -10.28
N ASN A 63 1.56 4.07 -9.74
CA ASN A 63 1.74 5.26 -10.56
C ASN A 63 2.95 5.13 -11.48
N VAL A 64 4.05 4.56 -11.00
CA VAL A 64 5.26 4.31 -11.79
C VAL A 64 5.05 3.19 -12.82
N ARG A 65 4.34 2.11 -12.47
CA ARG A 65 4.15 0.95 -13.36
C ARG A 65 3.14 1.19 -14.48
N ASN A 66 1.99 1.77 -14.17
CA ASN A 66 0.86 1.88 -15.10
C ASN A 66 -0.06 3.06 -14.80
N GLU A 67 0.49 4.18 -14.35
CA GLU A 67 -0.27 5.42 -14.08
C GLU A 67 -1.39 5.23 -13.04
N GLY A 68 -1.24 4.25 -12.15
CA GLY A 68 -2.16 4.01 -11.04
C GLY A 68 -3.36 3.11 -11.38
N GLU A 69 -3.47 2.58 -12.60
CA GLU A 69 -4.58 1.72 -13.01
C GLU A 69 -4.68 0.45 -12.14
N GLY A 70 -3.55 -0.15 -11.76
CA GLY A 70 -3.55 -1.32 -10.86
C GLY A 70 -4.10 -1.00 -9.47
N TYR A 71 -3.75 0.16 -8.92
CA TYR A 71 -4.29 0.63 -7.64
C TYR A 71 -5.80 0.87 -7.72
N LYS A 72 -6.26 1.55 -8.77
CA LYS A 72 -7.69 1.82 -9.01
C LYS A 72 -8.51 0.54 -9.09
N LYS A 73 -7.98 -0.48 -9.79
CA LYS A 73 -8.62 -1.81 -9.85
C LYS A 73 -8.68 -2.46 -8.47
N ALA A 74 -7.59 -2.45 -7.69
CA ALA A 74 -7.54 -3.04 -6.35
C ALA A 74 -8.54 -2.35 -5.40
N PHE A 75 -8.58 -1.02 -5.42
CA PHE A 75 -9.55 -0.22 -4.65
C PHE A 75 -10.99 -0.62 -4.98
N ASN A 76 -11.33 -0.71 -6.27
CA ASN A 76 -12.68 -1.11 -6.70
C ASN A 76 -13.07 -2.51 -6.22
N GLU A 77 -12.13 -3.47 -6.19
CA GLU A 77 -12.40 -4.82 -5.69
C GLU A 77 -12.64 -4.83 -4.17
N VAL A 78 -11.84 -4.11 -3.39
CA VAL A 78 -12.03 -3.99 -1.94
C VAL A 78 -13.39 -3.36 -1.64
N MET A 79 -13.74 -2.26 -2.32
CA MET A 79 -15.02 -1.58 -2.11
C MET A 79 -16.22 -2.44 -2.47
N LYS A 80 -16.14 -3.24 -3.54
CA LYS A 80 -17.19 -4.21 -3.89
C LYS A 80 -17.38 -5.30 -2.82
N GLY A 81 -16.31 -5.68 -2.12
CA GLY A 81 -16.37 -6.65 -1.02
C GLY A 81 -17.02 -6.09 0.24
N ILE A 82 -16.85 -4.79 0.50
CA ILE A 82 -17.43 -4.11 1.67
C ILE A 82 -18.94 -3.85 1.53
N LEU A 83 -19.42 -3.64 0.29
CA LEU A 83 -20.82 -3.28 0.01
C LEU A 83 -21.76 -4.49 -0.15
N LYS A 84 -21.32 -5.71 0.19
CA LYS A 84 -22.12 -6.94 0.17
C LYS A 84 -22.57 -7.30 1.58
#